data_AF-A0A354B217-F1
#
_entry.id   AF-A0A354B217-F1
#
_cell.length_a   1.000
_cell.length_b   1.000
_cell.length_c   1.000
_cell.angle_alpha   90.00
_cell.angle_beta   90.00
_cell.angle_gamma   90.00
#
_symmetry.space_group_name_H-M   'P 1'
#
loop_
_entity.id
_entity.type
_entity.pdbx_description
1 polymer ?
#
loop_
_entity_poly.entity_id
_entity_poly.type
_entity_poly.pdbx_seq_one_letter_code
_entity_poly.pdbx_strand_id
1 'polypeptide(L)'
;MTEQDYQSVRREARLQAALALGISDGSALSDSELDTAINRSDHIAHDLLHRFLDSYQQWWQKSIELADPQLTSPAERELLVKMIDERDEIRKTLLNYLGYVRARDVVNA
;
A
#
# COMPACT_ATOMS: atom_id res chain seq x y z
N MET A 1 -9.88 7.25 -11.76
CA MET A 1 -8.51 6.83 -11.42
C MET A 1 -7.92 6.15 -12.64
N THR A 2 -6.69 6.50 -13.00
CA THR A 2 -5.99 6.02 -14.20
C THR A 2 -4.98 4.92 -13.82
N GLU A 3 -4.45 4.21 -14.81
CA GLU A 3 -3.28 3.33 -14.62
C GLU A 3 -2.10 4.09 -13.99
N GLN A 4 -1.90 5.34 -14.41
CA GLN A 4 -0.83 6.18 -13.87
C GLN A 4 -1.04 6.47 -12.38
N ASP A 5 -2.27 6.76 -11.95
CA ASP A 5 -2.59 6.97 -10.53
C ASP A 5 -2.30 5.70 -9.71
N TYR A 6 -2.64 4.52 -10.24
CA TYR A 6 -2.34 3.24 -9.61
C TYR A 6 -0.84 3.01 -9.44
N GLN A 7 -0.06 3.21 -10.51
CA GLN A 7 1.40 3.04 -10.45
C GLN A 7 2.05 4.04 -9.49
N SER A 8 1.55 5.28 -9.44
CA SER A 8 2.03 6.29 -8.48
C SER A 8 1.79 5.86 -7.03
N VAL A 9 0.60 5.36 -6.68
CA VAL A 9 0.32 4.88 -5.31
C VAL A 9 1.15 3.64 -4.97
N ARG A 10 1.26 2.70 -5.92
CA ARG A 10 2.06 1.48 -5.77
C ARG A 10 3.52 1.79 -5.47
N ARG A 11 4.07 2.80 -6.14
CA ARG A 11 5.44 3.30 -5.93
C ARG A 11 5.58 4.03 -4.59
N GLU A 12 4.69 4.99 -4.33
CA GLU A 12 4.75 5.83 -3.13
C GLU A 12 4.67 5.01 -1.85
N ALA A 13 3.78 4.00 -1.80
CA ALA A 13 3.66 3.12 -0.65
C ALA A 13 4.97 2.39 -0.31
N ARG A 14 5.70 1.90 -1.33
CA ARG A 14 7.02 1.28 -1.15
C ARG A 14 8.05 2.27 -0.64
N LEU A 15 8.09 3.47 -1.21
CA LEU A 15 9.02 4.52 -0.78
C LEU A 15 8.79 4.93 0.67
N GLN A 16 7.54 5.10 1.06
CA GLN A 16 7.19 5.45 2.45
C GLN A 16 7.55 4.34 3.45
N ALA A 17 7.35 3.08 3.07
CA ALA A 17 7.78 1.93 3.86
C ALA A 17 9.31 1.86 3.96
N ALA A 18 10.03 2.01 2.83
CA ALA A 18 11.48 2.00 2.82
C ALA A 18 12.09 3.14 3.66
N LEU A 19 11.55 4.36 3.54
CA LEU A 19 11.94 5.50 4.36
C LEU A 19 11.69 5.24 5.85
N ALA A 20 10.57 4.57 6.18
CA ALA A 20 10.28 4.22 7.56
C ALA A 20 11.28 3.23 8.19
N LEU A 21 11.89 2.41 7.34
CA LEU A 21 12.88 1.40 7.72
C LEU A 21 14.32 1.91 7.59
N GLY A 22 14.51 3.22 7.38
CA GLY A 22 15.84 3.83 7.30
C GLY A 22 16.59 3.56 5.98
N ILE A 23 15.89 3.18 4.91
CA ILE A 23 16.49 2.93 3.59
C ILE A 23 16.64 4.26 2.84
N SER A 24 17.79 4.92 3.04
CA SER A 24 18.06 6.31 2.63
C SER A 24 18.02 6.59 1.12
N ASP A 25 18.28 5.58 0.27
CA ASP A 25 18.36 5.73 -1.20
C ASP A 25 17.20 5.07 -1.95
N GLY A 26 16.05 4.87 -1.29
CA GLY A 26 14.91 4.15 -1.87
C GLY A 26 14.38 4.74 -3.19
N SER A 27 14.53 6.04 -3.42
CA SER A 27 14.07 6.70 -4.66
C SER A 27 14.82 6.26 -5.91
N ALA A 28 16.07 5.81 -5.79
CA ALA A 28 16.89 5.32 -6.90
C ALA A 28 16.63 3.84 -7.24
N LEU A 29 16.00 3.10 -6.32
CA LEU A 29 15.71 1.67 -6.47
C LEU A 29 14.45 1.44 -7.30
N SER A 30 14.40 0.41 -8.13
CA SER A 30 13.17 -0.10 -8.74
C SER A 30 12.19 -0.64 -7.68
N ASP A 31 10.94 -0.91 -8.07
CA ASP A 31 9.94 -1.48 -7.14
C ASP A 31 10.38 -2.85 -6.58
N SER A 32 11.00 -3.68 -7.42
CA SER A 32 11.52 -5.00 -7.02
C SER A 32 12.68 -4.88 -6.03
N GLU A 33 13.55 -3.90 -6.23
CA GLU A 33 14.66 -3.61 -5.32
C GLU A 33 14.16 -3.04 -3.99
N LEU A 34 13.12 -2.21 -4.01
CA LEU A 34 12.44 -1.74 -2.81
C LEU A 34 11.81 -2.90 -2.03
N ASP A 35 11.04 -3.77 -2.69
CA ASP A 35 10.43 -4.93 -2.04
C ASP A 35 11.49 -5.85 -1.40
N THR A 36 12.58 -6.09 -2.12
CA THR A 36 13.72 -6.88 -1.61
C THR A 36 14.37 -6.21 -0.40
N ALA A 37 14.60 -4.89 -0.45
CA ALA A 37 15.25 -4.15 0.62
C ALA A 37 14.35 -4.06 1.88
N ILE A 38 13.04 -3.83 1.69
CA ILE A 38 12.04 -3.81 2.76
C ILE A 38 11.96 -5.19 3.41
N ASN A 39 11.87 -6.28 2.63
CA ASN A 39 11.82 -7.64 3.17
C ASN A 39 13.08 -8.00 3.99
N ARG A 40 14.25 -7.59 3.50
CA ARG A 40 15.52 -7.80 4.22
C ARG A 40 15.60 -7.01 5.52
N SER A 41 15.00 -5.82 5.55
CA SER A 41 14.98 -4.96 6.73
C SER A 41 13.95 -5.44 7.75
N ASP A 42 12.72 -5.70 7.30
CA ASP A 42 11.60 -6.10 8.14
C ASP A 42 10.53 -6.87 7.34
N HIS A 43 10.46 -8.18 7.56
CA HIS A 43 9.48 -9.05 6.89
C HIS A 43 8.02 -8.72 7.24
N ILE A 44 7.75 -8.21 8.46
CA ILE A 44 6.37 -7.86 8.86
C ILE A 44 5.93 -6.60 8.12
N ALA A 45 6.81 -5.61 8.01
CA ALA A 45 6.54 -4.42 7.22
C ALA A 45 6.31 -4.77 5.73
N HIS A 46 7.11 -5.68 5.18
CA HIS A 46 6.96 -6.20 3.83
C HIS A 46 5.59 -6.87 3.62
N ASP A 47 5.20 -7.78 4.51
CA ASP A 47 3.94 -8.52 4.39
C ASP A 47 2.72 -7.59 4.51
N LEU A 48 2.75 -6.63 5.43
CA LEU A 48 1.70 -5.62 5.57
C LEU A 48 1.61 -4.70 4.35
N LEU A 49 2.76 -4.31 3.78
CA LEU A 49 2.81 -3.53 2.55
C LEU A 49 2.21 -4.30 1.37
N HIS A 50 2.55 -5.58 1.21
CA HIS A 50 1.99 -6.41 0.15
C HIS A 50 0.48 -6.58 0.30
N ARG A 51 -0.02 -6.87 1.50
CA ARG A 51 -1.47 -6.94 1.75
C ARG A 51 -2.18 -5.64 1.40
N PHE A 52 -1.58 -4.49 1.73
CA PHE A 52 -2.13 -3.19 1.35
C PHE A 52 -2.18 -3.03 -0.18
N LEU A 53 -1.08 -3.31 -0.87
CA LEU A 53 -0.98 -3.19 -2.32
C LEU A 53 -1.94 -4.12 -3.06
N ASP A 54 -2.09 -5.36 -2.60
CA ASP A 54 -3.01 -6.34 -3.17
C ASP A 54 -4.46 -5.86 -3.02
N SER A 55 -4.85 -5.38 -1.82
CA SER A 55 -6.19 -4.81 -1.59
C SER A 55 -6.44 -3.57 -2.44
N TYR A 56 -5.42 -2.71 -2.62
CA TYR A 56 -5.50 -1.53 -3.47
C TYR A 56 -5.68 -1.91 -4.94
N GLN A 57 -4.92 -2.90 -5.43
CA GLN A 57 -5.01 -3.40 -6.80
C GLN A 57 -6.41 -3.97 -7.08
N GLN A 58 -6.93 -4.82 -6.19
CA GLN A 58 -8.27 -5.38 -6.34
C GLN A 58 -9.34 -4.28 -6.43
N TRP A 59 -9.28 -3.31 -5.51
CA TRP A 59 -10.21 -2.17 -5.53
C TRP A 59 -10.08 -1.35 -6.82
N TRP A 60 -8.86 -1.05 -7.26
CA TRP A 60 -8.62 -0.29 -8.48
C TRP A 60 -9.18 -1.01 -9.71
N GLN A 61 -8.87 -2.30 -9.89
CA GLN A 61 -9.40 -3.11 -10.98
C GLN A 61 -10.93 -3.10 -10.95
N LYS A 62 -11.53 -3.30 -9.77
CA LYS A 62 -12.98 -3.27 -9.63
C LYS A 62 -13.58 -1.89 -9.94
N SER A 63 -12.89 -0.82 -9.58
CA SER A 63 -13.32 0.56 -9.88
C SER A 63 -13.29 0.87 -11.38
N ILE A 64 -12.38 0.26 -12.14
CA ILE A 64 -12.33 0.37 -13.60
C ILE A 64 -13.46 -0.43 -14.24
N GLU A 65 -13.68 -1.68 -13.80
CA GLU A 65 -14.78 -2.52 -14.28
C GLU A 65 -16.14 -1.81 -14.13
N LEU A 66 -16.31 -1.10 -13.02
CA LEU A 66 -17.54 -0.40 -12.66
C LEU A 66 -17.53 1.09 -13.06
N ALA A 67 -16.63 1.50 -13.95
CA ALA A 67 -16.52 2.90 -14.34
C ALA A 67 -17.74 3.41 -15.13
N ASP A 68 -18.57 2.52 -15.68
CA ASP A 68 -19.85 2.88 -16.30
C ASP A 68 -20.95 3.04 -15.22
N PRO A 69 -21.39 4.27 -14.92
CA PRO A 69 -22.38 4.52 -13.88
C PRO A 69 -23.77 3.99 -14.22
N GLN A 70 -24.05 3.72 -15.51
CA GLN A 70 -25.33 3.18 -15.97
C GLN A 70 -25.44 1.67 -15.75
N LEU A 71 -24.29 0.99 -15.60
CA LEU A 71 -24.20 -0.46 -15.40
C LEU A 71 -23.94 -0.86 -13.95
N THR A 72 -23.63 0.11 -13.08
CA THR A 72 -23.28 -0.16 -11.67
C THR A 72 -24.51 -0.25 -10.77
N SER A 73 -24.84 -1.46 -10.34
CA SER A 73 -25.91 -1.78 -9.39
C SER A 73 -25.60 -1.28 -7.96
N PRO A 74 -26.63 -1.15 -7.09
CA PRO A 74 -26.42 -0.83 -5.67
C PRO A 74 -25.49 -1.82 -4.94
N ALA A 75 -25.56 -3.11 -5.29
CA ALA A 75 -24.71 -4.14 -4.69
C ALA A 75 -23.23 -3.96 -5.06
N GLU A 76 -22.94 -3.55 -6.29
CA GLU A 76 -21.58 -3.25 -6.74
C GLU A 76 -21.00 -2.00 -6.06
N ARG A 77 -21.85 -0.99 -5.80
CA ARG A 77 -21.44 0.17 -5.00
C ARG A 77 -21.10 -0.24 -3.57
N GLU A 78 -21.93 -1.08 -2.95
CA GLU A 78 -21.68 -1.57 -1.59
C GLU A 78 -20.39 -2.41 -1.52
N LEU A 79 -20.11 -3.21 -2.54
CA LEU A 79 -18.84 -3.94 -2.67
C LEU A 79 -17.65 -2.99 -2.71
N LEU A 80 -17.70 -1.93 -3.53
CA LEU A 80 -16.62 -0.94 -3.59
C LEU A 80 -16.37 -0.26 -2.25
N VAL A 81 -17.43 0.04 -1.47
CA VAL A 81 -17.29 0.59 -0.12
C VAL A 81 -16.58 -0.40 0.80
N LYS A 82 -17.02 -1.67 0.81
CA LYS A 82 -16.37 -2.71 1.64
C LYS A 82 -14.89 -2.90 1.31
N MET A 83 -14.53 -2.84 0.03
CA MET A 83 -13.13 -2.93 -0.41
C MET A 83 -12.30 -1.72 0.04
N ILE A 84 -12.89 -0.53 0.03
CA ILE A 84 -12.26 0.69 0.57
C ILE A 84 -12.01 0.55 2.07
N ASP A 85 -13.02 0.10 2.82
CA ASP A 85 -12.92 -0.07 4.27
C ASP A 85 -11.83 -1.10 4.64
N GLU A 86 -11.81 -2.26 3.99
CA GLU A 86 -10.79 -3.29 4.21
C GLU A 86 -9.38 -2.76 3.92
N ARG A 87 -9.20 -2.12 2.77
CA ARG A 87 -7.94 -1.50 2.37
C ARG A 87 -7.47 -0.45 3.38
N ASP A 88 -8.38 0.36 3.90
CA ASP A 88 -8.06 1.42 4.85
C ASP A 88 -7.68 0.85 6.23
N GLU A 89 -8.28 -0.26 6.67
CA GLU A 89 -7.86 -0.97 7.88
C GLU A 89 -6.46 -1.58 7.75
N ILE A 90 -6.14 -2.17 6.58
CA ILE A 90 -4.78 -2.68 6.31
C ILE A 90 -3.78 -1.51 6.29
N ARG A 91 -4.14 -0.40 5.63
CA ARG A 91 -3.30 0.81 5.60
C ARG A 91 -3.01 1.33 7.01
N LYS A 92 -4.02 1.43 7.88
CA LYS A 92 -3.84 1.88 9.27
C LYS A 92 -2.91 0.93 10.03
N THR A 93 -3.07 -0.37 9.84
CA THR A 93 -2.20 -1.39 10.46
C THR A 93 -0.75 -1.21 10.04
N LEU A 94 -0.50 -1.05 8.73
CA LEU A 94 0.83 -0.77 8.20
C LEU A 94 1.43 0.52 8.78
N LEU A 95 0.68 1.63 8.76
CA LEU A 95 1.15 2.92 9.27
C LEU A 95 1.49 2.87 10.76
N ASN A 96 0.64 2.22 11.57
CA ASN A 96 0.89 2.03 13.00
C ASN A 96 2.15 1.20 13.25
N TYR A 97 2.33 0.11 12.49
CA TYR A 97 3.51 -0.73 12.59
C TYR A 97 4.79 0.03 12.23
N LEU A 98 4.81 0.72 11.09
CA LEU A 98 5.95 1.53 10.67
C LEU A 98 6.25 2.67 11.65
N GLY A 99 5.21 3.28 12.24
CA GLY A 99 5.36 4.28 13.30
C GLY A 99 6.03 3.71 14.56
N TYR A 100 5.66 2.49 14.96
CA TYR A 100 6.30 1.77 16.06
C TYR A 100 7.78 1.46 15.77
N VAL A 101 8.09 0.97 14.55
CA VAL A 101 9.48 0.67 14.15
C VAL A 101 10.35 1.92 14.22
N ARG A 102 9.90 3.04 13.64
CA ARG A 102 10.63 4.32 13.72
C ARG A 102 10.88 4.76 15.15
N ALA A 103 9.87 4.67 16.02
CA ALA A 103 10.02 5.06 17.42
C ALA A 103 11.04 4.20 18.17
N ARG A 104 11.07 2.89 17.87
CA ARG A 104 12.06 1.95 18.43
C ARG A 104 13.47 2.32 17.99
N ASP A 105 13.68 2.62 16.71
CA ASP A 105 15.01 2.89 16.18
C ASP A 105 15.56 4.22 16.69
N VAL A 106 14.71 5.23 16.93
CA VAL A 106 15.11 6.49 17.60
C VAL A 106 15.56 6.27 19.04
N VAL A 107 14.98 5.31 19.77
CA VAL A 107 15.38 5.01 21.15
C VAL A 107 16.73 4.27 21.22
N ASN A 108 17.11 3.56 20.15
CA ASN A 108 18.33 2.74 20.09
C ASN A 108 19.50 3.38 19.33
N ALA A 109 19.32 4.57 18.76
CA ALA A 109 20.34 5.35 18.05
C ALA A 109 21.06 6.35 18.97
#